data_AF-A0A2X3FGV6-F1
#
_entry.id   AF-A0A2X3FGV6-F1
#
_cell.length_a   1.000
_cell.length_b   1.000
_cell.length_c   1.000
_cell.angle_alpha   90.00
_cell.angle_beta   90.00
_cell.angle_gamma   90.00
#
_symmetry.space_group_name_H-M   'P 1'
#
loop_
_entity.id
_entity.type
_entity.pdbx_description
1 polymer ?
#
loop_
_entity_poly.entity_id
_entity_poly.type
_entity_poly.pdbx_seq_one_letter_code
_entity_poly.pdbx_strand_id
1 'polypeptide(L)'
;MALVMVLFSASLLGLFEIRLSSSASTFLATRGGNGLMGHFWQGAFATLLATPCTAPFLGTAVSVALVAPLPLLWGIFFAMGIGMSLPWLLIVAWPGLAQRLPRPGRWMNHLRVVLGLMMLSSALWLVSLLTIHIGRTPVLTLLVILAIALLVATAWRYRWRTALRAGALAIVVAGAVAFVAQQDGQGPRRDRVNWQPLSEQAIASALAEHKRVFIDVTADWCVTCKANKYNVLLRDDVQQALLAPDVVALRGDWSRPSADISQFLTARGSAAVPFNQIYGPELPQGQILPALLDREHLLATLSAAKGK
;
A
#
# COMPACT_ATOMS: atom_id res chain seq x y z
N MET A 1 -13.58 -1.85 6.80
CA MET A 1 -12.44 -2.74 6.45
C MET A 1 -11.39 -2.83 7.55
N ALA A 2 -10.70 -1.75 7.95
CA ALA A 2 -9.69 -1.81 9.03
C ALA A 2 -10.21 -2.50 10.32
N LEU A 3 -11.43 -2.17 10.77
CA LEU A 3 -12.07 -2.78 11.94
C LEU A 3 -12.28 -4.31 11.76
N VAL A 4 -12.61 -4.77 10.55
CA VAL A 4 -12.75 -6.21 10.22
C VAL A 4 -11.40 -6.91 10.27
N MET A 5 -10.34 -6.32 9.71
CA MET A 5 -8.98 -6.88 9.78
C MET A 5 -8.41 -6.90 11.19
N VAL A 6 -8.70 -5.88 12.00
CA VAL A 6 -8.33 -5.83 13.42
C VAL A 6 -9.04 -6.94 14.20
N LEU A 7 -10.35 -7.09 14.01
CA LEU A 7 -11.14 -8.17 14.61
C LEU A 7 -10.61 -9.57 14.20
N PHE A 8 -10.29 -9.75 12.92
CA PHE A 8 -9.80 -11.03 12.40
C PHE A 8 -8.35 -11.32 12.80
N SER A 9 -7.49 -10.30 12.90
CA SER A 9 -6.13 -10.43 13.42
C SER A 9 -6.13 -10.77 14.91
N ALA A 10 -7.01 -10.15 15.71
CA ALA A 10 -7.22 -10.50 17.12
C ALA A 10 -7.75 -11.94 17.30
N SER A 11 -8.56 -12.43 16.36
CA SER A 11 -8.97 -13.84 16.31
C SER A 11 -7.80 -14.77 15.96
N LEU A 12 -7.00 -14.45 14.92
CA LEU A 12 -5.86 -15.25 14.46
C LEU A 12 -4.70 -15.32 15.48
N LEU A 13 -4.43 -14.22 16.18
CA LEU A 13 -3.46 -14.15 17.28
C LEU A 13 -3.96 -14.86 18.55
N GLY A 14 -5.19 -15.40 18.52
CA GLY A 14 -5.78 -16.14 19.63
C GLY A 14 -6.05 -15.26 20.85
N LEU A 15 -6.34 -13.98 20.60
CA LEU A 15 -6.65 -12.96 21.59
C LEU A 15 -8.08 -13.11 22.08
N PHE A 16 -8.98 -13.24 21.10
CA PHE A 16 -10.13 -14.09 21.30
C PHE A 16 -9.68 -15.52 21.04
N GLU A 17 -9.52 -16.28 22.13
CA GLU A 17 -9.93 -17.68 22.06
C GLU A 17 -11.47 -17.69 21.92
N ILE A 18 -11.98 -17.24 20.76
CA ILE A 18 -13.14 -17.94 20.22
C ILE A 18 -12.61 -19.34 19.98
N ARG A 19 -12.77 -20.18 20.99
CA ARG A 19 -13.38 -21.47 20.72
C ARG A 19 -14.70 -21.17 20.02
N LEU A 20 -14.64 -20.92 18.71
CA LEU A 20 -15.32 -21.85 17.85
C LEU A 20 -14.72 -23.17 18.29
N SER A 21 -15.43 -23.83 19.19
CA SER A 21 -15.10 -25.15 19.69
C SER A 21 -14.62 -26.00 18.51
N SER A 22 -13.80 -27.01 18.75
CA SER A 22 -13.67 -28.07 17.75
C SER A 22 -15.09 -28.48 17.31
N SER A 23 -16.01 -28.74 18.23
CA SER A 23 -17.45 -28.96 17.95
C SER A 23 -18.26 -27.75 17.37
N ALA A 24 -17.62 -26.68 16.90
CA ALA A 24 -18.24 -25.52 16.24
C ALA A 24 -17.55 -25.12 14.93
N SER A 25 -16.21 -25.00 14.89
CA SER A 25 -15.45 -24.88 13.63
C SER A 25 -15.50 -26.17 12.82
N THR A 26 -15.46 -27.33 13.49
CA THR A 26 -15.82 -28.61 12.88
C THR A 26 -17.31 -28.64 12.54
N PHE A 27 -18.25 -28.04 13.30
CA PHE A 27 -19.69 -28.05 12.91
C PHE A 27 -19.98 -27.20 11.66
N LEU A 28 -19.28 -26.09 11.40
CA LEU A 28 -19.32 -25.46 10.08
C LEU A 28 -18.64 -26.33 8.99
N ALA A 29 -17.63 -27.12 9.33
CA ALA A 29 -16.91 -28.01 8.40
C ALA A 29 -17.53 -29.42 8.22
N THR A 30 -18.44 -29.86 9.10
CA THR A 30 -19.10 -31.19 9.07
C THR A 30 -20.60 -31.11 8.92
N ARG A 31 -21.22 -29.96 9.26
CA ARG A 31 -22.53 -29.58 8.72
C ARG A 31 -22.40 -28.82 7.39
N GLY A 32 -21.19 -28.39 7.02
CA GLY A 32 -20.76 -28.17 5.64
C GLY A 32 -20.56 -29.47 4.87
N GLY A 33 -21.45 -30.45 5.03
CA GLY A 33 -21.37 -31.72 4.32
C GLY A 33 -21.64 -31.54 2.83
N ASN A 34 -20.63 -31.79 1.99
CA ASN A 34 -20.72 -31.93 0.52
C ASN A 34 -21.48 -30.82 -0.23
N GLY A 35 -21.57 -29.61 0.34
CA GLY A 35 -22.36 -28.51 -0.21
C GLY A 35 -21.49 -27.37 -0.74
N LEU A 36 -21.68 -27.01 -2.02
CA LEU A 36 -20.94 -25.93 -2.69
C LEU A 36 -20.95 -24.61 -1.90
N MET A 37 -22.02 -24.37 -1.12
CA MET A 37 -22.18 -23.20 -0.25
C MET A 37 -21.04 -23.03 0.77
N GLY A 38 -20.46 -24.11 1.30
CA GLY A 38 -19.33 -24.03 2.25
C GLY A 38 -18.05 -23.52 1.59
N HIS A 39 -17.75 -24.04 0.40
CA HIS A 39 -16.61 -23.59 -0.41
C HIS A 39 -16.77 -22.14 -0.88
N PHE A 40 -18.00 -21.74 -1.25
CA PHE A 40 -18.31 -20.37 -1.62
C PHE A 40 -17.99 -19.37 -0.50
N TRP A 41 -18.48 -19.61 0.73
CA TRP A 41 -18.21 -18.72 1.86
C TRP A 41 -16.73 -18.67 2.24
N GLN A 42 -16.02 -19.81 2.21
CA GLN A 42 -14.58 -19.85 2.46
C GLN A 42 -13.81 -19.02 1.42
N GLY A 43 -14.20 -19.10 0.14
CA GLY A 43 -13.65 -18.26 -0.93
C GLY A 43 -13.93 -16.77 -0.72
N ALA A 44 -15.17 -16.41 -0.38
CA ALA A 44 -15.57 -15.02 -0.13
C ALA A 44 -14.74 -14.38 1.02
N PHE A 45 -14.56 -15.09 2.13
CA PHE A 45 -13.73 -14.60 3.24
C PHE A 45 -12.23 -14.56 2.88
N ALA A 46 -11.72 -15.53 2.13
CA ALA A 46 -10.33 -15.52 1.67
C ALA A 46 -10.05 -14.30 0.77
N THR A 47 -10.93 -14.00 -0.17
CA THR A 47 -10.82 -12.80 -1.03
C THR A 47 -10.91 -11.52 -0.20
N LEU A 48 -11.87 -11.40 0.72
CA LEU A 48 -12.03 -10.22 1.58
C LEU A 48 -10.76 -9.90 2.40
N LEU A 49 -10.06 -10.94 2.86
CA LEU A 49 -8.80 -10.85 3.62
C LEU A 49 -7.58 -10.64 2.72
N ALA A 50 -7.60 -11.12 1.48
CA ALA A 50 -6.53 -10.92 0.50
C ALA A 50 -6.55 -9.51 -0.13
N THR A 51 -7.73 -8.93 -0.37
CA THR A 51 -7.89 -7.57 -0.91
C THR A 51 -6.97 -6.53 -0.24
N PRO A 52 -6.90 -6.38 1.10
CA PRO A 52 -6.06 -5.36 1.72
C PRO A 52 -4.55 -5.56 1.61
N CYS A 53 -4.05 -6.80 1.57
CA CYS A 53 -2.61 -7.04 1.42
C CYS A 53 -2.15 -6.99 -0.05
N THR A 54 -3.07 -7.17 -0.99
CA THR A 54 -2.81 -7.08 -2.43
C THR A 54 -3.17 -5.71 -3.03
N ALA A 55 -4.05 -4.93 -2.40
CA ALA A 55 -4.50 -3.60 -2.84
C ALA A 55 -3.41 -2.63 -3.33
N PRO A 56 -2.26 -2.42 -2.66
CA PRO A 56 -1.24 -1.49 -3.15
C PRO A 56 -0.56 -1.96 -4.46
N PHE A 57 -0.54 -3.28 -4.72
CA PHE A 57 0.05 -3.86 -5.93
C PHE A 57 -0.99 -4.03 -7.05
N LEU A 58 -2.18 -4.53 -6.71
CA LEU A 58 -3.29 -4.67 -7.65
C LEU A 58 -3.83 -3.31 -8.09
N GLY A 59 -3.92 -2.33 -7.19
CA GLY A 59 -4.48 -1.01 -7.50
C GLY A 59 -3.68 -0.27 -8.58
N THR A 60 -2.35 -0.36 -8.55
CA THR A 60 -1.47 0.27 -9.55
C THR A 60 -1.45 -0.50 -10.88
N ALA A 61 -1.50 -1.84 -10.84
CA ALA A 61 -1.64 -2.65 -12.06
C ALA A 61 -2.99 -2.42 -12.75
N VAL A 62 -4.07 -2.36 -11.97
CA VAL A 62 -5.44 -2.12 -12.45
C VAL A 62 -5.61 -0.70 -12.97
N SER A 63 -5.06 0.32 -12.31
CA SER A 63 -5.16 1.71 -12.81
C SER A 63 -4.47 1.90 -14.17
N VAL A 64 -3.33 1.26 -14.41
CA VAL A 64 -2.70 1.22 -15.74
C VAL A 64 -3.54 0.42 -16.73
N ALA A 65 -4.10 -0.72 -16.32
CA ALA A 65 -4.95 -1.54 -17.20
C ALA A 65 -6.25 -0.83 -17.64
N LEU A 66 -6.83 0.05 -16.80
CA LEU A 66 -8.02 0.85 -17.17
C LEU A 66 -7.73 1.93 -18.24
N VAL A 67 -6.47 2.37 -18.35
CA VAL A 67 -6.04 3.40 -19.32
C VAL A 67 -5.48 2.76 -20.60
N ALA A 68 -5.05 1.51 -20.53
CA ALA A 68 -4.48 0.77 -21.65
C ALA A 68 -5.54 0.34 -22.69
N PRO A 69 -5.16 0.15 -23.96
CA PRO A 69 -6.08 -0.34 -25.00
C PRO A 69 -6.59 -1.74 -24.66
N LEU A 70 -7.85 -2.03 -25.05
CA LEU A 70 -8.59 -3.27 -24.74
C LEU A 70 -7.76 -4.57 -24.78
N PRO A 71 -6.96 -4.89 -25.82
CA PRO A 71 -6.18 -6.14 -25.83
C PRO A 71 -5.17 -6.25 -24.68
N LEU A 72 -4.59 -5.16 -24.19
CA LEU A 72 -3.68 -5.19 -23.05
C LEU A 72 -4.44 -5.44 -21.73
N LEU A 73 -5.62 -4.83 -21.58
CA LEU A 73 -6.53 -5.08 -20.45
C LEU A 73 -6.87 -6.56 -20.36
N TRP A 74 -7.35 -7.17 -21.46
CA TRP A 74 -7.64 -8.60 -21.51
C TRP A 74 -6.42 -9.45 -21.15
N GLY A 75 -5.23 -9.12 -21.67
CA GLY A 75 -3.98 -9.80 -21.36
C GLY A 75 -3.61 -9.76 -19.86
N ILE A 76 -3.70 -8.60 -19.22
CA ILE A 76 -3.39 -8.43 -17.79
C ILE A 76 -4.38 -9.21 -16.92
N PHE A 77 -5.68 -9.10 -17.18
CA PHE A 77 -6.70 -9.82 -16.42
C PHE A 77 -6.58 -11.36 -16.59
N PHE A 78 -6.31 -11.85 -17.80
CA PHE A 78 -6.05 -13.27 -18.03
C PHE A 78 -4.76 -13.74 -17.33
N ALA A 79 -3.65 -13.00 -17.46
CA ALA A 79 -2.39 -13.37 -16.80
C ALA A 79 -2.52 -13.41 -15.27
N MET A 80 -3.29 -12.51 -14.69
CA MET A 80 -3.54 -12.45 -13.24
C MET A 80 -4.46 -13.59 -12.77
N GLY A 81 -5.51 -13.92 -13.53
CA GLY A 81 -6.37 -15.08 -13.26
C GLY A 81 -5.63 -16.41 -13.40
N ILE A 82 -4.76 -16.55 -14.41
CA ILE A 82 -3.85 -17.70 -14.54
C ILE A 82 -2.88 -17.73 -13.36
N GLY A 83 -2.25 -16.60 -12.98
CA GLY A 83 -1.32 -16.52 -11.86
C GLY A 83 -1.91 -16.96 -10.51
N MET A 84 -3.17 -16.62 -10.21
CA MET A 84 -3.84 -17.08 -8.98
C MET A 84 -4.38 -18.51 -9.04
N SER A 85 -4.68 -19.04 -10.23
CA SER A 85 -5.14 -20.43 -10.40
C SER A 85 -3.98 -21.43 -10.54
N LEU A 86 -2.81 -20.99 -11.00
CA LEU A 86 -1.62 -21.82 -11.23
C LEU A 86 -1.17 -22.62 -10.00
N PRO A 87 -1.18 -22.11 -8.75
CA PRO A 87 -0.86 -22.90 -7.56
C PRO A 87 -1.82 -24.09 -7.36
N TRP A 88 -3.11 -23.89 -7.61
CA TRP A 88 -4.12 -24.96 -7.50
C TRP A 88 -4.03 -25.94 -8.66
N LEU A 89 -3.85 -25.46 -9.90
CA LEU A 89 -3.63 -26.31 -11.08
C LEU A 89 -2.37 -27.18 -10.92
N LEU A 90 -1.29 -26.63 -10.37
CA LEU A 90 -0.05 -27.38 -10.12
C LEU A 90 -0.22 -28.48 -9.06
N ILE A 91 -1.01 -28.22 -8.01
CA ILE A 91 -1.36 -29.22 -6.98
C ILE A 91 -2.24 -30.35 -7.57
N VAL A 92 -3.18 -30.02 -8.46
CA VAL A 92 -4.02 -31.01 -9.14
C VAL A 92 -3.23 -31.83 -10.17
N ALA A 93 -2.30 -31.21 -10.90
CA ALA A 93 -1.45 -31.87 -11.88
C ALA A 93 -0.39 -32.80 -11.25
N TRP A 94 0.09 -32.49 -10.03
CA TRP A 94 1.01 -33.34 -9.27
C TRP A 94 0.43 -33.82 -7.93
N PRO A 95 -0.39 -34.88 -7.91
CA PRO A 95 -0.88 -35.48 -6.66
C PRO A 95 0.24 -36.00 -5.75
N GLY A 96 1.41 -36.33 -6.31
CA GLY A 96 2.62 -36.66 -5.52
C GLY A 96 3.17 -35.50 -4.70
N LEU A 97 2.90 -34.24 -5.08
CA LEU A 97 3.28 -33.06 -4.29
C LEU A 97 2.33 -32.86 -3.10
N ALA A 98 1.03 -33.13 -3.28
CA ALA A 98 0.04 -33.14 -2.21
C ALA A 98 0.34 -34.21 -1.14
N GLN A 99 0.88 -35.38 -1.52
CA GLN A 99 1.35 -36.41 -0.59
C GLN A 99 2.67 -36.05 0.12
N ARG A 100 3.45 -35.12 -0.44
CA ARG A 100 4.71 -34.62 0.15
C ARG A 100 4.51 -33.43 1.09
N LEU A 101 3.30 -32.86 1.16
CA LEU A 101 2.98 -31.82 2.14
C LEU A 101 3.11 -32.40 3.57
N PRO A 102 3.86 -31.75 4.48
CA PRO A 102 4.03 -32.25 5.83
C PRO A 102 2.68 -32.31 6.54
N ARG A 103 2.39 -33.46 7.18
CA ARG A 103 1.15 -33.66 7.97
C ARG A 103 0.97 -32.50 8.96
N PRO A 104 -0.27 -32.00 9.18
CA PRO A 104 -0.53 -30.83 10.01
C PRO A 104 -0.10 -31.09 11.47
N GLY A 105 1.08 -30.57 11.82
CA GLY A 105 1.69 -30.67 13.14
C GLY A 105 2.23 -29.33 13.62
N ARG A 106 3.33 -29.34 14.40
CA ARG A 106 3.92 -28.13 15.00
C ARG A 106 4.24 -27.02 13.98
N TRP A 107 4.66 -27.38 12.76
CA TRP A 107 4.93 -26.42 11.67
C TRP A 107 3.70 -25.59 11.27
N MET A 108 2.50 -26.18 11.26
CA MET A 108 1.24 -25.47 10.96
C MET A 108 0.95 -24.35 11.97
N ASN A 109 1.37 -24.53 13.23
CA ASN A 109 1.23 -23.49 14.25
C ASN A 109 2.20 -22.32 14.01
N HIS A 110 3.45 -22.59 13.61
CA HIS A 110 4.38 -21.54 13.21
C HIS A 110 3.89 -20.78 11.97
N LEU A 111 3.41 -21.48 10.94
CA LEU A 111 2.83 -20.87 9.74
C LEU A 111 1.65 -19.95 10.10
N ARG A 112 0.74 -20.40 10.97
CA ARG A 112 -0.39 -19.59 11.45
C ARG A 112 0.06 -18.31 12.17
N VAL A 113 1.09 -18.39 13.01
CA VAL A 113 1.65 -17.22 13.71
C VAL A 113 2.29 -16.24 12.73
N VAL A 114 3.04 -16.72 11.72
CA VAL A 114 3.65 -15.87 10.69
C VAL A 114 2.58 -15.15 9.84
N LEU A 115 1.54 -15.87 9.40
CA LEU A 115 0.42 -15.29 8.64
C LEU A 115 -0.38 -14.28 9.48
N GLY A 116 -0.63 -14.58 10.76
CA GLY A 116 -1.27 -13.65 11.69
C GLY A 116 -0.44 -12.39 11.94
N LEU A 117 0.88 -12.52 12.02
CA LEU A 117 1.79 -11.39 12.16
C LEU A 117 1.77 -10.50 10.91
N MET A 118 1.84 -11.07 9.70
CA MET A 118 1.73 -10.31 8.45
C MET A 118 0.39 -9.56 8.33
N MET A 119 -0.73 -10.23 8.66
CA MET A 119 -2.05 -9.58 8.69
C MET A 119 -2.10 -8.42 9.67
N LEU A 120 -1.52 -8.57 10.87
CA LEU A 120 -1.44 -7.47 11.84
C LEU A 120 -0.54 -6.33 11.34
N SER A 121 0.57 -6.60 10.66
CA SER A 121 1.40 -5.57 10.02
C SER A 121 0.61 -4.79 8.97
N SER A 122 -0.17 -5.45 8.10
CA SER A 122 -1.05 -4.77 7.13
C SER A 122 -2.16 -3.98 7.82
N ALA A 123 -2.76 -4.49 8.89
CA ALA A 123 -3.76 -3.77 9.68
C ALA A 123 -3.16 -2.52 10.35
N LEU A 124 -1.96 -2.63 10.93
CA LEU A 124 -1.22 -1.51 11.53
C LEU A 124 -0.90 -0.43 10.49
N TRP A 125 -0.49 -0.84 9.28
CA TRP A 125 -0.21 0.07 8.17
C TRP A 125 -1.48 0.82 7.70
N LEU A 126 -2.61 0.12 7.55
CA LEU A 126 -3.89 0.75 7.22
C LEU A 126 -4.41 1.69 8.33
N VAL A 127 -4.19 1.34 9.60
CA VAL A 127 -4.48 2.22 10.74
C VAL A 127 -3.57 3.46 10.71
N SER A 128 -2.30 3.31 10.34
CA SER A 128 -1.37 4.43 10.13
C SER A 128 -1.81 5.36 9.00
N LEU A 129 -2.36 4.84 7.89
CA LEU A 129 -2.94 5.68 6.84
C LEU A 129 -4.21 6.42 7.28
N LEU A 130 -4.96 5.87 8.23
CA LEU A 130 -6.14 6.52 8.81
C LEU A 130 -5.79 7.82 9.58
N THR A 131 -4.52 8.01 9.98
CA THR A 131 -4.05 9.26 10.64
C THR A 131 -4.27 10.49 9.78
N ILE A 132 -4.22 10.35 8.45
CA ILE A 132 -4.31 11.44 7.47
C ILE A 132 -5.76 11.95 7.32
N HIS A 133 -6.73 11.07 7.57
CA HIS A 133 -8.16 11.38 7.50
C HIS A 133 -8.74 11.85 8.84
N ILE A 134 -8.31 11.29 9.97
CA ILE A 134 -8.97 11.49 11.28
C ILE A 134 -8.03 12.18 12.31
N GLY A 135 -6.75 12.37 11.99
CA GLY A 135 -5.74 12.98 12.87
C GLY A 135 -4.91 11.97 13.66
N ARG A 136 -3.74 12.42 14.18
CA ARG A 136 -2.79 11.56 14.90
C ARG A 136 -3.33 11.02 16.24
N THR A 137 -4.11 11.82 16.96
CA THR A 137 -4.59 11.49 18.32
C THR A 137 -5.54 10.28 18.40
N PRO A 138 -6.65 10.20 17.63
CA PRO A 138 -7.56 9.03 17.69
C PRO A 138 -6.94 7.74 17.13
N VAL A 139 -5.93 7.84 16.27
CA VAL A 139 -5.21 6.66 15.78
C VAL A 139 -4.22 6.14 16.82
N LEU A 140 -3.48 7.02 17.49
CA LEU A 140 -2.59 6.62 18.58
C LEU A 140 -3.38 5.96 19.72
N THR A 141 -4.56 6.47 20.08
CA THR A 141 -5.40 5.81 21.09
C THR A 141 -5.92 4.45 20.61
N LEU A 142 -6.38 4.31 19.36
CA LEU A 142 -6.80 3.02 18.80
C LEU A 142 -5.67 1.98 18.81
N LEU A 143 -4.46 2.40 18.43
CA LEU A 143 -3.27 1.54 18.35
C LEU A 143 -2.77 1.14 19.75
N VAL A 144 -2.81 2.06 20.72
CA VAL A 144 -2.55 1.77 22.13
C VAL A 144 -3.59 0.84 22.73
N ILE A 145 -4.89 1.03 22.46
CA ILE A 145 -5.97 0.14 22.90
C ILE A 145 -5.77 -1.26 22.32
N LEU A 146 -5.43 -1.37 21.03
CA LEU A 146 -5.14 -2.65 20.37
C LEU A 146 -3.93 -3.35 21.00
N ALA A 147 -2.85 -2.61 21.27
CA ALA A 147 -1.65 -3.14 21.93
C ALA A 147 -1.93 -3.59 23.37
N ILE A 148 -2.68 -2.81 24.15
CA ILE A 148 -3.07 -3.15 25.53
C ILE A 148 -3.96 -4.41 25.53
N ALA A 149 -4.94 -4.50 24.64
CA ALA A 149 -5.76 -5.71 24.49
C ALA A 149 -4.88 -6.93 24.16
N LEU A 150 -3.89 -6.76 23.27
CA LEU A 150 -2.92 -7.79 22.89
C LEU A 150 -2.10 -8.28 24.09
N LEU A 151 -1.67 -7.37 24.94
CA LEU A 151 -0.92 -7.68 26.16
C LEU A 151 -1.78 -8.33 27.25
N VAL A 152 -3.02 -7.85 27.46
CA VAL A 152 -3.92 -8.41 28.48
C VAL A 152 -4.27 -9.87 28.18
N ALA A 153 -4.62 -10.22 26.95
CA ALA A 153 -5.00 -11.59 26.63
C ALA A 153 -3.80 -12.55 26.48
N THR A 154 -2.62 -12.07 26.05
CA THR A 154 -1.40 -12.87 26.14
C THR A 154 -0.99 -13.12 27.60
N ALA A 155 -1.24 -12.15 28.50
CA ALA A 155 -1.04 -12.32 29.94
C ALA A 155 -2.02 -13.33 30.57
N TRP A 156 -3.28 -13.32 30.15
CA TRP A 156 -4.31 -14.21 30.66
C TRP A 156 -4.08 -15.67 30.24
N ARG A 157 -3.56 -15.90 29.03
CA ARG A 157 -3.46 -17.24 28.43
C ARG A 157 -2.11 -17.93 28.64
N TYR A 158 -1.02 -17.19 28.89
CA TYR A 158 0.31 -17.77 29.06
C TYR A 158 1.00 -17.16 30.31
N ARG A 159 1.06 -17.96 31.39
CA ARG A 159 1.51 -17.60 32.76
C ARG A 159 2.51 -16.44 32.80
N TRP A 160 2.09 -15.30 33.37
CA TRP A 160 2.80 -14.06 33.79
C TRP A 160 4.26 -13.83 33.34
N ARG A 161 5.18 -14.78 33.51
CA ARG A 161 6.59 -14.68 33.05
C ARG A 161 6.73 -14.48 31.53
N THR A 162 5.81 -15.04 30.73
CA THR A 162 5.80 -14.83 29.27
C THR A 162 5.00 -13.59 28.87
N ALA A 163 3.98 -13.23 29.64
CA ALA A 163 3.32 -11.92 29.57
C ALA A 163 4.32 -10.77 29.71
N LEU A 164 5.20 -10.85 30.72
CA LEU A 164 6.26 -9.86 30.94
C LEU A 164 7.25 -9.78 29.78
N ARG A 165 7.59 -10.91 29.13
CA ARG A 165 8.46 -10.91 27.94
C ARG A 165 7.79 -10.32 26.71
N ALA A 166 6.50 -10.62 26.49
CA ALA A 166 5.71 -10.04 25.40
C ALA A 166 5.46 -8.54 25.64
N GLY A 167 5.19 -8.13 26.88
CA GLY A 167 5.08 -6.74 27.32
C GLY A 167 6.37 -5.96 27.14
N ALA A 168 7.50 -6.52 27.59
CA ALA A 168 8.82 -5.92 27.35
C ALA A 168 9.11 -5.77 25.85
N LEU A 169 8.83 -6.81 25.03
CA LEU A 169 9.02 -6.72 23.58
C LEU A 169 8.09 -5.67 22.94
N ALA A 170 6.82 -5.59 23.36
CA ALA A 170 5.88 -4.59 22.86
C ALA A 170 6.28 -3.16 23.27
N ILE A 171 6.82 -2.96 24.47
CA ILE A 171 7.36 -1.67 24.94
C ILE A 171 8.64 -1.32 24.18
N VAL A 172 9.52 -2.29 23.91
CA VAL A 172 10.73 -2.08 23.10
C VAL A 172 10.37 -1.76 21.65
N VAL A 173 9.38 -2.44 21.05
CA VAL A 173 8.90 -2.15 19.70
C VAL A 173 8.18 -0.81 19.65
N ALA A 174 7.32 -0.48 20.62
CA ALA A 174 6.66 0.82 20.71
C ALA A 174 7.68 1.96 20.93
N GLY A 175 8.70 1.72 21.77
CA GLY A 175 9.83 2.63 21.98
C GLY A 175 10.68 2.82 20.73
N ALA A 176 10.98 1.75 20.00
CA ALA A 176 11.70 1.81 18.72
C ALA A 176 10.88 2.55 17.64
N VAL A 177 9.56 2.29 17.55
CA VAL A 177 8.66 3.01 16.64
C VAL A 177 8.54 4.48 17.03
N ALA A 178 8.45 4.80 18.33
CA ALA A 178 8.44 6.18 18.81
C ALA A 178 9.77 6.90 18.54
N PHE A 179 10.90 6.22 18.74
CA PHE A 179 12.23 6.75 18.47
C PHE A 179 12.45 7.01 16.97
N VAL A 180 12.04 6.08 16.10
CA VAL A 180 12.05 6.26 14.64
C VAL A 180 11.07 7.36 14.21
N ALA A 181 9.90 7.48 14.84
CA ALA A 181 8.95 8.58 14.59
C ALA A 181 9.45 9.94 15.10
N GLN A 182 10.34 9.98 16.11
CA GLN A 182 11.05 11.20 16.53
C GLN A 182 12.24 11.52 15.61
N GLN A 183 12.74 10.58 14.81
CA GLN A 183 13.82 10.80 13.84
C GLN A 183 13.39 11.54 12.56
N ASP A 184 12.11 11.90 12.40
CA ASP A 184 11.59 12.79 11.34
C ASP A 184 12.34 14.15 11.26
N GLY A 185 13.14 14.52 12.26
CA GLY A 185 13.96 15.74 12.27
C GLY A 185 15.32 15.67 11.54
N GLN A 186 16.02 14.53 11.50
CA GLN A 186 17.48 14.49 11.23
C GLN A 186 17.92 13.19 10.49
N GLY A 187 17.81 13.14 9.15
CA GLY A 187 18.24 12.00 8.33
C GLY A 187 18.36 12.30 6.82
N PRO A 188 19.15 11.54 6.03
CA PRO A 188 19.73 12.03 4.77
C PRO A 188 18.82 11.87 3.53
N ARG A 189 17.88 12.82 3.40
CA ARG A 189 17.42 13.45 2.13
C ARG A 189 16.20 14.34 2.40
N ARG A 190 16.43 15.64 2.61
CA ARG A 190 15.34 16.62 2.71
C ARG A 190 14.88 17.04 1.31
N ASP A 191 13.56 17.14 1.14
CA ASP A 191 12.93 17.77 -0.02
C ASP A 191 13.20 19.29 0.09
N ARG A 192 14.03 19.83 -0.81
CA ARG A 192 14.41 21.25 -0.86
C ARG A 192 13.58 22.04 -1.87
N VAL A 193 12.94 21.35 -2.81
CA VAL A 193 12.11 21.94 -3.88
C VAL A 193 10.92 22.67 -3.26
N ASN A 194 10.66 23.91 -3.69
CA ASN A 194 9.51 24.69 -3.26
C ASN A 194 8.26 24.28 -4.06
N TRP A 195 7.54 23.28 -3.57
CA TRP A 195 6.34 22.75 -4.20
C TRP A 195 5.16 23.70 -4.05
N GLN A 196 4.67 24.22 -5.18
CA GLN A 196 3.46 25.03 -5.24
C GLN A 196 2.22 24.13 -5.42
N PRO A 197 1.03 24.56 -4.97
CA PRO A 197 -0.20 23.79 -5.20
C PRO A 197 -0.52 23.66 -6.69
N LEU A 198 -0.90 22.46 -7.12
CA LEU A 198 -1.29 22.20 -8.50
C LEU A 198 -2.58 22.94 -8.88
N SER A 199 -2.51 23.74 -9.95
CA SER A 199 -3.68 24.30 -10.65
C SER A 199 -3.37 24.52 -12.12
N GLU A 200 -4.39 24.44 -12.99
CA GLU A 200 -4.23 24.74 -14.43
C GLU A 200 -3.77 26.19 -14.67
N GLN A 201 -4.17 27.11 -13.78
CA GLN A 201 -3.76 28.52 -13.81
C GLN A 201 -2.25 28.67 -13.57
N ALA A 202 -1.68 27.91 -12.63
CA ALA A 202 -0.23 27.92 -12.37
C ALA A 202 0.58 27.30 -13.51
N ILE A 203 0.03 26.31 -14.22
CA ILE A 203 0.64 25.73 -15.43
C ILE A 203 0.63 26.77 -16.56
N ALA A 204 -0.52 27.40 -16.81
CA ALA A 204 -0.67 28.37 -17.88
C ALA A 204 0.19 29.63 -17.68
N SER A 205 0.28 30.16 -16.44
CA SER A 205 1.14 31.31 -16.14
C SER A 205 2.63 30.97 -16.27
N ALA A 206 3.08 29.83 -15.75
CA ALA A 206 4.46 29.40 -15.87
C ALA A 206 4.88 29.18 -17.34
N LEU A 207 3.99 28.64 -18.18
CA LEU A 207 4.24 28.51 -19.62
C LEU A 207 4.26 29.85 -20.36
N ALA A 208 3.41 30.81 -19.98
CA ALA A 208 3.46 32.17 -20.52
C ALA A 208 4.74 32.92 -20.11
N GLU A 209 5.34 32.58 -18.97
CA GLU A 209 6.67 33.07 -18.54
C GLU A 209 7.85 32.29 -19.17
N HIS A 210 7.60 31.42 -20.15
CA HIS A 210 8.58 30.52 -20.78
C HIS A 210 9.34 29.60 -19.79
N LYS A 211 8.73 29.29 -18.64
CA LYS A 211 9.29 28.35 -17.65
C LYS A 211 8.89 26.92 -17.95
N ARG A 212 9.75 25.99 -17.56
CA ARG A 212 9.44 24.56 -17.49
C ARG A 212 8.54 24.30 -16.28
N VAL A 213 7.60 23.36 -16.39
CA VAL A 213 6.72 22.98 -15.29
C VAL A 213 6.87 21.49 -15.02
N PHE A 214 7.22 21.12 -13.79
CA PHE A 214 7.20 19.73 -13.32
C PHE A 214 5.98 19.51 -12.44
N ILE A 215 5.16 18.53 -12.77
CA ILE A 215 3.96 18.16 -12.03
C ILE A 215 4.17 16.80 -11.36
N ASP A 216 3.96 16.73 -10.05
CA ASP A 216 3.95 15.51 -9.24
C ASP A 216 2.59 15.38 -8.53
N VAL A 217 1.73 14.48 -9.02
CA VAL A 217 0.48 14.11 -8.32
C VAL A 217 0.74 12.85 -7.52
N THR A 218 0.68 12.99 -6.21
CA THR A 218 1.14 12.03 -5.22
C THR A 218 0.07 11.78 -4.16
N ALA A 219 0.26 10.73 -3.35
CA ALA A 219 -0.53 10.51 -2.14
C ALA A 219 0.28 9.74 -1.10
N ASP A 220 -0.05 9.91 0.18
CA ASP A 220 0.61 9.24 1.29
C ASP A 220 0.34 7.72 1.33
N TRP A 221 -0.84 7.30 0.87
CA TRP A 221 -1.21 5.88 0.74
C TRP A 221 -0.56 5.19 -0.45
N CYS A 222 0.05 5.94 -1.38
CA CYS A 222 0.60 5.44 -2.63
C CYS A 222 2.04 4.97 -2.46
N VAL A 223 2.24 3.65 -2.39
CA VAL A 223 3.57 3.02 -2.23
C VAL A 223 4.52 3.38 -3.39
N THR A 224 4.04 3.34 -4.63
CA THR A 224 4.83 3.73 -5.82
C THR A 224 5.25 5.20 -5.77
N CYS A 225 4.40 6.09 -5.26
CA CYS A 225 4.71 7.50 -5.07
C CYS A 225 5.85 7.70 -4.06
N LYS A 226 5.83 6.95 -2.94
CA LYS A 226 6.95 6.93 -1.99
C LYS A 226 8.23 6.37 -2.62
N ALA A 227 8.13 5.30 -3.41
CA ALA A 227 9.27 4.73 -4.12
C ALA A 227 9.90 5.74 -5.10
N ASN A 228 9.09 6.40 -5.94
CA ASN A 228 9.52 7.48 -6.83
C ASN A 228 10.17 8.63 -6.04
N LYS A 229 9.57 9.02 -4.90
CA LYS A 229 10.10 10.09 -4.04
C LYS A 229 11.50 9.76 -3.51
N TYR A 230 11.70 8.58 -2.91
CA TYR A 230 12.99 8.21 -2.32
C TYR A 230 14.04 7.78 -3.35
N ASN A 231 13.64 7.18 -4.47
CA ASN A 231 14.59 6.69 -5.47
C ASN A 231 15.00 7.77 -6.47
N VAL A 232 14.09 8.65 -6.90
CA VAL A 232 14.31 9.66 -7.94
C VAL A 232 14.19 11.09 -7.41
N LEU A 233 13.01 11.51 -6.93
CA LEU A 233 12.75 12.94 -6.69
C LEU A 233 13.63 13.57 -5.59
N LEU A 234 14.07 12.78 -4.61
CA LEU A 234 14.97 13.23 -3.53
C LEU A 234 16.46 13.04 -3.86
N ARG A 235 16.84 12.77 -5.11
CA ARG A 235 18.26 12.75 -5.52
C ARG A 235 18.77 14.18 -5.73
N ASP A 236 20.03 14.41 -5.37
CA ASP A 236 20.59 15.76 -5.32
C ASP A 236 20.57 16.49 -6.67
N ASP A 237 20.80 15.76 -7.76
CA ASP A 237 20.76 16.27 -9.14
C ASP A 237 19.33 16.55 -9.62
N VAL A 238 18.36 15.68 -9.30
CA VAL A 238 16.94 15.93 -9.58
C VAL A 238 16.43 17.12 -8.77
N GLN A 239 16.83 17.23 -7.49
CA GLN A 239 16.52 18.38 -6.64
C GLN A 239 17.15 19.67 -7.19
N GLN A 240 18.40 19.63 -7.67
CA GLN A 240 19.05 20.77 -8.34
C GLN A 240 18.33 21.15 -9.64
N ALA A 241 17.94 20.19 -10.47
CA ALA A 241 17.21 20.42 -11.72
C ALA A 241 15.83 21.06 -11.46
N LEU A 242 15.11 20.60 -10.43
CA LEU A 242 13.81 21.13 -10.02
C LEU A 242 13.89 22.46 -9.25
N LEU A 243 15.08 22.84 -8.76
CA LEU A 243 15.37 24.13 -8.12
C LEU A 243 15.92 25.17 -9.11
N ALA A 244 16.08 24.83 -10.39
CA ALA A 244 16.54 25.77 -11.39
C ALA A 244 15.54 26.93 -11.56
N PRO A 245 16.00 28.18 -11.77
CA PRO A 245 15.14 29.38 -11.77
C PRO A 245 14.11 29.41 -12.92
N ASP A 246 14.33 28.58 -13.95
CA ASP A 246 13.44 28.37 -15.08
C ASP A 246 12.50 27.16 -14.91
N VAL A 247 12.38 26.60 -13.70
CA VAL A 247 11.49 25.47 -13.37
C VAL A 247 10.48 25.86 -12.29
N VAL A 248 9.21 25.53 -12.53
CA VAL A 248 8.11 25.61 -11.56
C VAL A 248 7.69 24.21 -11.17
N ALA A 249 7.84 23.86 -9.90
CA ALA A 249 7.45 22.56 -9.35
C ALA A 249 6.05 22.62 -8.72
N LEU A 250 5.08 21.95 -9.34
CA LEU A 250 3.69 21.86 -8.87
C LEU A 250 3.43 20.48 -8.26
N ARG A 251 2.78 20.44 -7.10
CA ARG A 251 2.40 19.18 -6.43
C ARG A 251 0.89 19.13 -6.19
N GLY A 252 0.27 18.02 -6.60
CA GLY A 252 -1.10 17.67 -6.23
C GLY A 252 -1.08 16.58 -5.16
N ASP A 253 -1.72 16.81 -4.01
CA ASP A 253 -1.86 15.80 -2.96
C ASP A 253 -3.25 15.15 -2.99
N TRP A 254 -3.31 13.91 -3.47
CA TRP A 254 -4.52 13.09 -3.54
C TRP A 254 -4.62 12.11 -2.34
N SER A 255 -3.99 12.45 -1.21
CA SER A 255 -4.16 11.72 0.05
C SER A 255 -5.58 11.83 0.62
N ARG A 256 -6.36 12.83 0.18
CA ARG A 256 -7.78 12.99 0.44
C ARG A 256 -8.54 13.11 -0.89
N PRO A 257 -9.80 12.65 -0.98
CA PRO A 257 -10.61 12.84 -2.18
C PRO A 257 -10.75 14.33 -2.52
N SER A 258 -10.37 14.71 -3.74
CA SER A 258 -10.50 16.05 -4.30
C SER A 258 -11.10 15.94 -5.71
N ALA A 259 -12.16 16.71 -5.97
CA ALA A 259 -12.77 16.76 -7.29
C ALA A 259 -11.79 17.33 -8.33
N ASP A 260 -11.11 18.43 -7.99
CA ASP A 260 -10.18 19.14 -8.86
C ASP A 260 -9.03 18.25 -9.33
N ILE A 261 -8.39 17.51 -8.42
CA ILE A 261 -7.31 16.58 -8.76
C ILE A 261 -7.85 15.39 -9.58
N SER A 262 -9.04 14.89 -9.26
CA SER A 262 -9.66 13.78 -10.01
C SER A 262 -9.97 14.20 -11.44
N GLN A 263 -10.47 15.42 -11.65
CA GLN A 263 -10.72 16.00 -12.97
C GLN A 263 -9.42 16.27 -13.73
N PHE A 264 -8.40 16.82 -13.05
CA PHE A 264 -7.07 17.07 -13.62
C PHE A 264 -6.43 15.78 -14.17
N LEU A 265 -6.51 14.68 -13.41
CA LEU A 265 -6.02 13.37 -13.81
C LEU A 265 -6.84 12.82 -14.98
N THR A 266 -8.18 12.85 -14.88
CA THR A 266 -9.08 12.29 -15.90
C THR A 266 -8.92 13.01 -17.25
N ALA A 267 -8.76 14.34 -17.25
CA ALA A 267 -8.51 15.13 -18.45
C ALA A 267 -7.20 14.76 -19.17
N ARG A 268 -6.24 14.16 -18.46
CA ARG A 268 -4.95 13.67 -18.98
C ARG A 268 -4.93 12.15 -19.16
N GLY A 269 -6.10 11.51 -19.13
CA GLY A 269 -6.25 10.06 -19.32
C GLY A 269 -5.75 9.21 -18.15
N SER A 270 -5.49 9.79 -16.96
CA SER A 270 -5.14 9.01 -15.76
C SER A 270 -6.33 8.89 -14.81
N ALA A 271 -6.49 7.73 -14.19
CA ALA A 271 -7.49 7.48 -13.15
C ALA A 271 -6.89 7.38 -11.73
N ALA A 272 -5.57 7.53 -11.58
CA ALA A 272 -4.88 7.33 -10.30
C ALA A 272 -3.54 8.07 -10.18
N VAL A 273 -2.97 8.02 -8.97
CA VAL A 273 -1.58 8.38 -8.65
C VAL A 273 -0.68 7.13 -8.63
N PRO A 274 0.64 7.24 -8.89
CA PRO A 274 1.37 8.46 -9.23
C PRO A 274 1.06 8.94 -10.65
N PHE A 275 0.98 10.25 -10.84
CA PHE A 275 0.96 10.88 -12.16
C PHE A 275 2.03 11.98 -12.19
N ASN A 276 2.90 11.93 -13.20
CA ASN A 276 3.95 12.94 -13.37
C ASN A 276 3.94 13.44 -14.81
N GLN A 277 4.11 14.75 -15.00
CA GLN A 277 4.13 15.38 -16.32
C GLN A 277 5.12 16.55 -16.34
N ILE A 278 5.84 16.70 -17.45
CA ILE A 278 6.74 17.84 -17.70
C ILE A 278 6.18 18.68 -18.84
N TYR A 279 6.06 19.98 -18.63
CA TYR A 279 5.83 20.97 -19.69
C TYR A 279 7.06 21.89 -19.84
N GLY A 280 7.16 22.58 -20.97
CA GLY A 280 8.11 23.67 -21.19
C GLY A 280 7.96 24.28 -22.58
N PRO A 281 8.77 25.30 -22.94
CA PRO A 281 8.68 25.99 -24.23
C PRO A 281 8.67 25.08 -25.47
N GLU A 282 9.53 24.05 -25.52
CA GLU A 282 9.54 23.06 -26.63
C GLU A 282 8.54 21.90 -26.43
N LEU A 283 7.90 21.80 -25.26
CA LEU A 283 6.89 20.78 -24.94
C LEU A 283 5.58 21.42 -24.45
N PRO A 284 4.88 22.22 -25.28
CA PRO A 284 3.68 22.95 -24.87
C PRO A 284 2.48 22.04 -24.54
N GLN A 285 2.41 20.85 -25.16
CA GLN A 285 1.38 19.84 -24.83
C GLN A 285 1.72 19.03 -23.56
N GLY A 286 2.98 19.09 -23.11
CA GLY A 286 3.50 18.37 -21.95
C GLY A 286 3.72 16.87 -22.18
N GLN A 287 4.88 16.35 -21.78
CA GLN A 287 5.19 14.92 -21.81
C GLN A 287 4.79 14.24 -20.50
N ILE A 288 3.88 13.27 -20.58
CA ILE A 288 3.50 12.41 -19.45
C ILE A 288 4.63 11.41 -19.20
N LEU A 289 5.04 11.26 -17.95
CA LEU A 289 6.07 10.32 -17.52
C LEU A 289 5.46 8.98 -17.06
N PRO A 290 6.20 7.86 -17.13
CA PRO A 290 5.75 6.58 -16.60
C PRO A 290 5.44 6.61 -15.10
N ALA A 291 4.53 5.74 -14.65
CA ALA A 291 4.11 5.67 -13.24
C ALA A 291 5.27 5.31 -12.28
N LEU A 292 6.24 4.53 -12.74
CA LEU A 292 7.52 4.37 -12.04
C LEU A 292 8.54 5.31 -12.70
N LEU A 293 9.04 6.28 -11.94
CA LEU A 293 9.99 7.25 -12.47
C LEU A 293 11.37 6.63 -12.65
N ASP A 294 12.01 6.95 -13.76
CA ASP A 294 13.45 6.79 -13.97
C ASP A 294 14.15 8.15 -13.86
N ARG A 295 15.35 8.15 -13.27
CA ARG A 295 16.13 9.37 -13.00
C ARG A 295 16.71 9.98 -14.27
N GLU A 296 17.26 9.15 -15.15
CA GLU A 296 17.91 9.61 -16.39
C GLU A 296 16.85 10.12 -17.37
N HIS A 297 15.73 9.40 -17.50
CA HIS A 297 14.60 9.84 -18.32
C HIS A 297 13.98 11.15 -17.83
N LEU A 298 13.76 11.32 -16.52
CA LEU A 298 13.22 12.56 -15.96
C LEU A 298 14.13 13.76 -16.23
N LEU A 299 15.45 13.61 -16.05
CA LEU A 299 16.42 14.67 -16.32
C LEU A 299 16.54 14.98 -17.82
N ALA A 300 16.53 13.95 -18.67
CA ALA A 300 16.51 14.10 -20.11
C ALA A 300 15.27 14.89 -20.58
N THR A 301 14.06 14.51 -20.15
CA THR A 301 12.83 15.24 -20.49
C THR A 301 12.83 16.65 -19.92
N LEU A 302 13.32 16.88 -18.68
CA LEU A 302 13.46 18.24 -18.14
C LEU A 302 14.44 19.10 -18.94
N SER A 303 15.49 18.51 -19.50
CA SER A 303 16.45 19.23 -20.36
C SER A 303 15.86 19.54 -21.74
N ALA A 304 15.19 18.57 -22.37
CA ALA A 304 14.49 18.77 -23.64
C ALA A 304 13.36 19.81 -23.53
N ALA A 305 12.61 19.81 -22.42
CA ALA A 305 11.56 20.78 -22.17
C ALA A 305 12.04 22.24 -22.17
N LYS A 306 13.33 22.50 -21.92
CA LYS A 306 13.90 23.85 -21.84
C LYS A 306 13.94 24.55 -23.20
N GLY A 307 14.18 23.76 -24.25
CA GLY A 307 14.58 24.24 -25.56
C GLY A 307 15.99 24.82 -25.63
N LYS A 308 16.38 25.20 -26.84
CA LYS A 308 17.70 25.77 -27.17
C LYS A 308 17.80 27.27 -26.89
#